data_AF-A0A7S4GPP4-F1
#
_entry.id   AF-A0A7S4GPP4-F1
#
_cell.length_a   1.000
_cell.length_b   1.000
_cell.length_c   1.000
_cell.angle_alpha   90.00
_cell.angle_beta   90.00
_cell.angle_gamma   90.00
#
_symmetry.space_group_name_H-M   'P 1'
#
loop_
_entity.id
_entity.type
_entity.pdbx_description
1 polymer ?
#
loop_
_entity_poly.entity_id
_entity_poly.type
_entity_poly.pdbx_seq_one_letter_code
_entity_poly.pdbx_strand_id
1 'polypeptide(L)'
;IFFRAWMSLVTFSLADGRRLYVNDRGEVSAWQDNNPAYEQRRAWIVALGTIRLIDGRQLYCRRDGWVCVAKEGYDDNVDVACRTWTILETGVIQLADGRQLYTNLEGWVAAERWRRHTNTDRNRNTWSIAETQVVHSFTSSMVNAGPVCPKSGTDAAAAYGTTGLPTPKNTDFEIEQVIQALKSALRDNDPARLQQAVSRAHGMDSANPRLFAELMEWDRNGRDQLDKMEEEWKARHRKVLDASVGRLQTATRMGEASRRPEPELKAAIDEAQRLA
;
A
#
# COMPACT_ATOMS: atom_id res chain seq x y z
N ILE A 1 -4.08 -4.52 20.73
CA ILE A 1 -3.91 -3.36 19.83
C ILE A 1 -4.54 -3.73 18.49
N PHE A 2 -5.58 -3.03 18.04
CA PHE A 2 -6.19 -3.29 16.73
C PHE A 2 -5.49 -2.44 15.66
N PHE A 3 -4.68 -3.07 14.81
CA PHE A 3 -4.08 -2.39 13.67
C PHE A 3 -5.11 -2.25 12.55
N ARG A 4 -5.50 -1.01 12.23
CA ARG A 4 -6.14 -0.67 10.95
C ARG A 4 -5.05 -0.45 9.91
N ALA A 5 -4.77 -1.47 9.11
CA ALA A 5 -4.01 -1.29 7.88
C ALA A 5 -4.92 -0.65 6.84
N TRP A 6 -4.64 0.61 6.49
CA TRP A 6 -5.32 1.27 5.39
C TRP A 6 -4.84 0.64 4.07
N MET A 7 -5.77 0.07 3.30
CA MET A 7 -5.49 -0.44 1.96
C MET A 7 -6.36 0.34 0.97
N SER A 8 -5.73 1.20 0.18
CA SER A 8 -6.38 1.81 -0.97
C SER A 8 -6.66 0.75 -2.04
N LEU A 9 -7.90 0.69 -2.53
CA LEU A 9 -8.20 -0.01 -3.77
C LEU A 9 -7.90 0.91 -4.95
N VAL A 10 -7.15 0.40 -5.91
CA VAL A 10 -6.84 1.09 -7.17
C VAL A 10 -7.45 0.38 -8.37
N THR A 11 -7.63 1.15 -9.44
CA THR A 11 -7.87 0.66 -10.80
C THR A 11 -6.70 1.03 -11.68
N PHE A 12 -6.37 0.14 -12.60
CA PHE A 12 -5.41 0.40 -13.68
C PHE A 12 -6.18 0.64 -14.98
N SER A 13 -5.88 1.72 -15.68
CA SER A 13 -6.53 2.09 -16.95
C SER A 13 -5.50 2.51 -18.00
N LEU A 14 -5.70 2.09 -19.25
CA LEU A 14 -4.97 2.60 -20.41
C LEU A 14 -5.53 3.95 -20.86
N ALA A 15 -4.77 4.66 -21.71
CA ALA A 15 -5.17 5.94 -22.29
C ALA A 15 -6.43 5.86 -23.18
N ASP A 16 -6.78 4.67 -23.70
CA ASP A 16 -7.98 4.40 -24.50
C ASP A 16 -9.22 4.03 -23.65
N GLY A 17 -9.12 4.16 -22.33
CA GLY A 17 -10.20 3.87 -21.38
C GLY A 17 -10.38 2.39 -21.04
N ARG A 18 -9.60 1.46 -21.63
CA ARG A 18 -9.62 0.05 -21.20
C ARG A 18 -9.01 -0.08 -19.80
N ARG A 19 -9.70 -0.78 -18.89
CA ARG A 19 -9.22 -1.05 -17.52
C ARG A 19 -8.58 -2.44 -17.40
N LEU A 20 -7.93 -2.76 -16.29
CA LEU A 20 -7.36 -4.10 -16.02
C LEU A 20 -8.37 -5.03 -15.31
N TYR A 21 -8.52 -6.25 -15.82
CA TYR A 21 -9.54 -7.24 -15.39
C TYR A 21 -8.95 -8.63 -15.19
N VAL A 22 -9.66 -9.45 -14.40
CA VAL A 22 -9.40 -10.89 -14.26
C VAL A 22 -10.68 -11.68 -14.50
N ASN A 23 -10.61 -12.75 -15.29
CA ASN A 23 -11.73 -13.69 -15.47
C ASN A 23 -11.74 -14.81 -14.40
N ASP A 24 -12.65 -15.78 -14.50
CA ASP A 24 -12.79 -16.88 -13.53
C ASP A 24 -11.59 -17.83 -13.50
N ARG A 25 -10.81 -17.89 -14.58
CA ARG A 25 -9.61 -18.73 -14.72
C ARG A 25 -8.35 -18.07 -14.19
N GLY A 26 -8.43 -16.82 -13.73
CA GLY A 26 -7.26 -16.05 -13.32
C GLY A 26 -6.48 -15.43 -14.49
N GLU A 27 -7.00 -15.48 -15.71
CA GLU A 27 -6.38 -14.86 -16.89
C GLU A 27 -6.66 -13.35 -16.88
N VAL A 28 -5.65 -12.54 -17.24
CA VAL A 28 -5.71 -11.08 -17.15
C VAL A 28 -5.90 -10.46 -18.53
N SER A 29 -6.81 -9.50 -18.61
CA SER A 29 -7.15 -8.80 -19.85
C SER A 29 -7.53 -7.34 -19.59
N ALA A 30 -7.70 -6.56 -20.66
CA ALA A 30 -8.07 -5.16 -20.59
C ALA A 30 -9.19 -4.79 -21.58
N TRP A 31 -10.29 -4.26 -21.04
CA TRP A 31 -11.54 -4.01 -21.75
C TRP A 31 -12.16 -2.67 -21.36
N GLN A 32 -13.00 -2.11 -22.23
CA GLN A 32 -13.84 -0.97 -21.86
C GLN A 32 -14.92 -1.43 -20.85
N ASP A 33 -15.41 -0.51 -20.01
CA ASP A 33 -16.19 -0.81 -18.79
C ASP A 33 -17.49 -1.63 -18.99
N ASN A 34 -17.93 -1.73 -20.25
CA ASN A 34 -19.19 -2.29 -20.74
C ASN A 34 -19.38 -3.80 -20.50
N ASN A 35 -18.43 -4.49 -19.85
CA ASN A 35 -18.52 -5.94 -19.60
C ASN A 35 -18.93 -6.23 -18.13
N PRO A 36 -20.23 -6.42 -17.84
CA PRO A 36 -20.73 -6.56 -16.47
C PRO A 36 -20.29 -7.87 -15.78
N ALA A 37 -19.82 -8.87 -16.53
CA ALA A 37 -19.36 -10.15 -15.98
C ALA A 37 -18.15 -10.01 -15.03
N TYR A 38 -17.49 -8.85 -14.99
CA TYR A 38 -16.20 -8.67 -14.31
C TYR A 38 -16.13 -7.46 -13.37
N GLU A 39 -17.24 -6.89 -12.92
CA GLU A 39 -17.24 -5.69 -12.04
C GLU A 39 -16.42 -5.86 -10.75
N GLN A 40 -16.55 -7.00 -10.06
CA GLN A 40 -15.85 -7.25 -8.79
C GLN A 40 -14.34 -7.49 -8.93
N ARG A 41 -13.79 -7.52 -10.15
CA ARG A 41 -12.38 -7.90 -10.44
C ARG A 41 -11.57 -6.80 -11.12
N ARG A 42 -12.01 -5.55 -10.96
CA ARG A 42 -11.33 -4.33 -11.41
C ARG A 42 -10.53 -3.64 -10.30
N ALA A 43 -10.76 -4.04 -9.03
CA ALA A 43 -10.17 -3.43 -7.85
C ALA A 43 -8.94 -4.20 -7.36
N TRP A 44 -7.83 -3.48 -7.24
CA TRP A 44 -6.51 -4.03 -6.91
C TRP A 44 -5.93 -3.35 -5.68
N ILE A 45 -5.06 -4.05 -4.96
CA ILE A 45 -4.24 -3.54 -3.86
C ILE A 45 -2.80 -3.54 -4.34
N VAL A 46 -2.12 -2.40 -4.24
CA VAL A 46 -0.68 -2.29 -4.50
C VAL A 46 0.04 -2.20 -3.15
N ALA A 47 0.90 -3.16 -2.85
CA ALA A 47 1.65 -3.19 -1.59
C ALA A 47 3.00 -3.90 -1.76
N LEU A 48 4.09 -3.25 -1.35
CA LEU A 48 5.45 -3.82 -1.29
C LEU A 48 5.89 -4.49 -2.61
N GLY A 49 5.62 -3.83 -3.75
CA GLY A 49 5.91 -4.36 -5.08
C GLY A 49 4.97 -5.46 -5.57
N THR A 50 3.97 -5.89 -4.79
CA THR A 50 2.93 -6.81 -5.26
C THR A 50 1.69 -6.03 -5.70
N ILE A 51 1.06 -6.48 -6.79
CA ILE A 51 -0.26 -6.05 -7.23
C ILE A 51 -1.19 -7.24 -6.98
N ARG A 52 -2.27 -7.10 -6.23
CA ARG A 52 -3.11 -8.24 -5.80
C ARG A 52 -4.59 -7.91 -5.71
N LEU A 53 -5.43 -8.92 -5.80
CA LEU A 53 -6.87 -8.84 -5.52
C LEU A 53 -7.14 -8.91 -4.01
N ILE A 54 -8.36 -8.53 -3.61
CA ILE A 54 -8.83 -8.55 -2.20
C ILE A 54 -8.82 -9.99 -1.63
N ASP A 55 -9.02 -11.00 -2.48
CA ASP A 55 -8.97 -12.42 -2.11
C ASP A 55 -7.55 -13.00 -1.87
N GLY A 56 -6.52 -12.16 -2.04
CA GLY A 56 -5.12 -12.49 -1.84
C GLY A 56 -4.41 -13.08 -3.07
N ARG A 57 -5.07 -13.26 -4.22
CA ARG A 57 -4.40 -13.63 -5.48
C ARG A 57 -3.54 -12.47 -5.97
N GLN A 58 -2.29 -12.76 -6.32
CA GLN A 58 -1.28 -11.81 -6.78
C GLN A 58 -1.19 -11.85 -8.31
N LEU A 59 -0.99 -10.68 -8.94
CA LEU A 59 -0.63 -10.53 -10.34
C LEU A 59 0.80 -11.04 -10.55
N TYR A 60 0.98 -11.93 -11.52
CA TYR A 60 2.28 -12.49 -11.83
C TYR A 60 2.41 -12.80 -13.33
N CYS A 61 3.65 -12.83 -13.83
CA CYS A 61 3.96 -13.21 -15.20
C CYS A 61 4.40 -14.68 -15.26
N ARG A 62 3.78 -15.45 -16.14
CA ARG A 62 4.14 -16.84 -16.46
C ARG A 62 5.42 -16.87 -17.30
N ARG A 63 6.02 -18.06 -17.42
CA ARG A 63 7.27 -18.26 -18.18
C ARG A 63 7.11 -18.03 -19.69
N ASP A 64 5.88 -18.15 -20.20
CA ASP A 64 5.52 -17.88 -21.59
C ASP A 64 5.21 -16.38 -21.87
N GLY A 65 5.33 -15.52 -20.85
CA GLY A 65 5.11 -14.08 -20.96
C GLY A 65 3.66 -13.64 -20.70
N TRP A 66 2.70 -14.55 -20.56
CA TRP A 66 1.32 -14.20 -20.21
C TRP A 66 1.19 -13.79 -18.75
N VAL A 67 0.24 -12.90 -18.44
CA VAL A 67 0.02 -12.41 -17.08
C VAL A 67 -1.29 -12.99 -16.53
N CYS A 68 -1.19 -13.53 -15.31
CA CYS A 68 -2.25 -14.23 -14.62
C CYS A 68 -2.36 -13.74 -13.17
N VAL A 69 -3.38 -14.19 -12.44
CA VAL A 69 -3.44 -14.08 -10.97
C VAL A 69 -3.61 -15.44 -10.30
N ALA A 70 -2.79 -15.69 -9.28
CA ALA A 70 -2.88 -16.88 -8.43
C ALA A 70 -2.42 -16.51 -7.01
N LYS A 71 -2.73 -17.35 -6.01
CA LYS A 71 -2.11 -17.19 -4.69
C LYS A 71 -0.62 -17.54 -4.78
N GLU A 72 0.17 -17.03 -3.84
CA GLU A 72 1.59 -17.34 -3.75
C GLU A 72 1.81 -18.85 -3.56
N GLY A 73 2.68 -19.44 -4.36
CA GLY A 73 2.96 -20.88 -4.35
C GLY A 73 1.99 -21.76 -5.17
N TYR A 74 1.05 -21.16 -5.90
CA TYR A 74 0.10 -21.87 -6.77
C TYR A 74 0.41 -21.62 -8.25
N ASP A 75 0.15 -22.63 -9.10
CA ASP A 75 0.47 -22.63 -10.54
C ASP A 75 1.92 -22.19 -10.81
N ASP A 76 2.11 -21.30 -11.78
CA ASP A 76 3.42 -20.70 -12.11
C ASP A 76 3.81 -19.56 -11.13
N ASN A 77 2.96 -19.17 -10.17
CA ASN A 77 3.23 -18.10 -9.17
C ASN A 77 4.10 -18.59 -8.00
N VAL A 78 5.20 -19.26 -8.31
CA VAL A 78 6.20 -19.72 -7.34
C VAL A 78 7.37 -18.73 -7.24
N ASP A 79 7.80 -18.15 -8.36
CA ASP A 79 8.96 -17.25 -8.43
C ASP A 79 8.59 -15.81 -8.00
N VAL A 80 9.34 -15.26 -7.03
CA VAL A 80 9.16 -13.89 -6.53
C VAL A 80 9.45 -12.85 -7.63
N ALA A 81 10.43 -13.10 -8.50
CA ALA A 81 10.79 -12.19 -9.59
C ALA A 81 9.65 -12.02 -10.61
N CYS A 82 8.75 -13.00 -10.72
CA CYS A 82 7.60 -12.96 -11.61
C CYS A 82 6.36 -12.27 -11.02
N ARG A 83 6.32 -12.01 -9.70
CA ARG A 83 5.21 -11.34 -8.99
C ARG A 83 5.58 -9.98 -8.37
N THR A 84 6.85 -9.58 -8.47
CA THR A 84 7.33 -8.27 -7.99
C THR A 84 7.39 -7.25 -9.13
N TRP A 85 6.50 -6.27 -9.05
CA TRP A 85 6.29 -5.20 -10.02
C TRP A 85 6.79 -3.86 -9.47
N THR A 86 7.55 -3.15 -10.28
CA THR A 86 7.88 -1.74 -10.09
C THR A 86 6.94 -0.90 -10.94
N ILE A 87 6.28 0.07 -10.32
CA ILE A 87 5.44 1.07 -10.99
C ILE A 87 6.28 2.34 -11.11
N LEU A 88 6.54 2.78 -12.34
CA LEU A 88 7.30 4.00 -12.63
C LEU A 88 6.36 5.21 -12.71
N GLU A 89 6.86 6.41 -12.41
CA GLU A 89 6.12 7.69 -12.54
C GLU A 89 5.55 7.92 -13.94
N THR A 90 6.13 7.27 -14.95
CA THR A 90 5.67 7.30 -16.34
C THR A 90 4.44 6.44 -16.62
N GLY A 91 3.88 5.75 -15.62
CA GLY A 91 2.78 4.78 -15.77
C GLY A 91 3.21 3.41 -16.29
N VAL A 92 4.50 3.19 -16.55
CA VAL A 92 5.03 1.87 -16.93
C VAL A 92 5.13 0.98 -15.70
N ILE A 93 4.51 -0.21 -15.79
CA ILE A 93 4.57 -1.25 -14.76
C ILE A 93 5.49 -2.35 -15.28
N GLN A 94 6.54 -2.72 -14.54
CA GLN A 94 7.57 -3.65 -15.02
C GLN A 94 8.11 -4.59 -13.95
N LEU A 95 8.59 -5.76 -14.38
CA LEU A 95 9.34 -6.71 -13.57
C LEU A 95 10.81 -6.27 -13.43
N ALA A 96 11.53 -6.88 -12.49
CA ALA A 96 12.96 -6.60 -12.26
C ALA A 96 13.85 -6.90 -13.48
N ASP A 97 13.44 -7.80 -14.38
CA ASP A 97 14.16 -8.15 -15.61
C ASP A 97 13.90 -7.18 -16.79
N GLY A 98 13.09 -6.13 -16.58
CA GLY A 98 12.73 -5.11 -17.55
C GLY A 98 11.56 -5.46 -18.48
N ARG A 99 10.88 -6.60 -18.29
CA ARG A 99 9.61 -6.89 -18.97
C ARG A 99 8.50 -5.97 -18.44
N GLN A 100 7.73 -5.36 -19.34
CA GLN A 100 6.70 -4.36 -19.05
C GLN A 100 5.30 -4.95 -19.25
N LEU A 101 4.38 -4.66 -18.34
CA LEU A 101 2.97 -5.03 -18.43
C LEU A 101 2.30 -4.30 -19.60
N TYR A 102 1.72 -5.04 -20.55
CA TYR A 102 1.11 -4.46 -21.73
C TYR A 102 -0.07 -5.30 -22.26
N THR A 103 -0.93 -4.70 -23.08
CA THR A 103 -2.03 -5.39 -23.78
C THR A 103 -1.64 -5.73 -25.22
N ASN A 104 -1.94 -6.94 -25.69
CA ASN A 104 -1.97 -7.25 -27.12
C ASN A 104 -3.16 -6.54 -27.82
N LEU A 105 -3.32 -6.74 -29.14
CA LEU A 105 -4.40 -6.14 -29.92
C LEU A 105 -5.80 -6.73 -29.61
N GLU A 106 -5.85 -7.91 -29.00
CA GLU A 106 -7.08 -8.62 -28.62
C GLU A 106 -7.54 -8.28 -27.20
N GLY A 107 -6.77 -7.44 -26.48
CA GLY A 107 -7.03 -7.05 -25.09
C GLY A 107 -6.41 -7.98 -24.03
N TRP A 108 -5.76 -9.09 -24.40
CA TRP A 108 -5.06 -9.94 -23.43
C TRP A 108 -3.81 -9.25 -22.88
N VAL A 109 -3.50 -9.48 -21.60
CA VAL A 109 -2.37 -8.83 -20.89
C VAL A 109 -1.19 -9.80 -20.77
N ALA A 110 -0.03 -9.30 -21.13
CA ALA A 110 1.25 -9.99 -21.09
C ALA A 110 2.33 -9.08 -20.47
N ALA A 111 3.52 -9.62 -20.19
CA ALA A 111 4.67 -8.82 -19.80
C ALA A 111 5.90 -9.18 -20.63
N GLU A 112 6.42 -8.17 -21.34
CA GLU A 112 7.54 -8.31 -22.28
C GLU A 112 8.29 -6.97 -22.38
N ARG A 113 9.57 -6.97 -22.73
CA ARG A 113 10.40 -5.77 -22.91
C ARG A 113 9.87 -4.89 -24.04
N TRP A 114 10.14 -3.59 -23.94
CA TRP A 114 9.81 -2.62 -24.99
C TRP A 114 10.38 -3.03 -26.35
N ARG A 115 9.56 -2.89 -27.41
CA ARG A 115 9.86 -3.29 -28.80
C ARG A 115 10.08 -4.79 -29.02
N ARG A 116 9.53 -5.65 -28.15
CA ARG A 116 9.47 -7.10 -28.34
C ARG A 116 8.01 -7.57 -28.45
N HIS A 117 7.78 -8.65 -29.19
CA HIS A 117 6.46 -9.17 -29.55
C HIS A 117 5.50 -8.04 -30.00
N THR A 118 4.35 -7.87 -29.35
CA THR A 118 3.39 -6.81 -29.65
C THR A 118 3.48 -5.61 -28.70
N ASN A 119 4.49 -5.55 -27.81
CA ASN A 119 4.80 -4.41 -26.94
C ASN A 119 5.61 -3.34 -27.71
N THR A 120 4.98 -2.75 -28.73
CA THR A 120 5.57 -1.73 -29.63
C THR A 120 4.87 -0.38 -29.54
N ASP A 121 3.82 -0.27 -28.73
CA ASP A 121 2.89 0.85 -28.66
C ASP A 121 2.74 1.32 -27.21
N ARG A 122 3.00 2.62 -26.99
CA ARG A 122 3.01 3.21 -25.66
C ARG A 122 1.60 3.28 -25.04
N ASN A 123 0.56 3.40 -25.87
CA ASN A 123 -0.83 3.46 -25.41
C ASN A 123 -1.31 2.11 -24.84
N ARG A 124 -0.56 1.03 -25.09
CA ARG A 124 -0.87 -0.34 -24.62
C ARG A 124 0.02 -0.82 -23.47
N ASN A 125 1.01 -0.05 -23.03
CA ASN A 125 1.92 -0.41 -21.91
C ASN A 125 2.05 0.67 -20.82
N THR A 126 1.36 1.80 -20.98
CA THR A 126 1.33 2.92 -20.03
C THR A 126 -0.01 2.94 -19.33
N TRP A 127 0.01 2.80 -18.01
CA TRP A 127 -1.17 2.62 -17.16
C TRP A 127 -1.35 3.80 -16.21
N SER A 128 -2.51 4.45 -16.29
CA SER A 128 -2.99 5.37 -15.27
C SER A 128 -3.51 4.58 -14.07
N ILE A 129 -3.17 5.02 -12.87
CA ILE A 129 -3.60 4.41 -11.60
C ILE A 129 -4.51 5.40 -10.89
N ALA A 130 -5.73 4.97 -10.58
CA ALA A 130 -6.68 5.78 -9.84
C ALA A 130 -7.15 5.02 -8.59
N GLU A 131 -7.03 5.65 -7.42
CA GLU A 131 -7.72 5.19 -6.21
C GLU A 131 -9.23 5.24 -6.44
N THR A 132 -9.93 4.17 -6.07
CA THR A 132 -11.39 4.06 -6.26
C THR A 132 -12.13 4.07 -4.94
N GLN A 133 -11.66 3.33 -3.94
CA GLN A 133 -12.21 3.32 -2.59
C GLN A 133 -11.13 3.02 -1.56
N VAL A 134 -11.22 3.70 -0.41
CA VAL A 134 -10.47 3.34 0.78
C VAL A 134 -11.26 2.27 1.54
N VAL A 135 -10.82 1.02 1.47
CA VAL A 135 -11.47 -0.06 2.24
C VAL A 135 -10.91 -0.05 3.65
N HIS A 136 -11.76 0.28 4.62
CA HIS A 136 -11.46 0.00 6.02
C HIS A 136 -11.43 -1.52 6.23
N SER A 137 -10.23 -2.11 6.27
CA SER A 137 -10.10 -3.53 6.59
C SER A 137 -10.60 -3.79 8.02
N PHE A 138 -11.69 -4.52 8.17
CA PHE A 138 -12.07 -5.08 9.46
C PHE A 138 -11.15 -6.26 9.74
N THR A 139 -10.33 -6.16 10.79
CA THR A 139 -9.47 -7.25 11.25
C THR A 139 -10.35 -8.36 11.82
N SER A 140 -10.66 -9.35 10.97
CA SER A 140 -11.38 -10.55 11.42
C SER A 140 -10.50 -11.29 12.42
N SER A 141 -10.97 -11.36 13.67
CA SER A 141 -10.32 -12.12 14.73
C SER A 141 -10.30 -13.59 14.34
N MET A 142 -9.11 -14.16 14.13
CA MET A 142 -8.95 -15.61 14.00
C MET A 142 -9.19 -16.27 15.36
N VAL A 143 -10.46 -16.49 15.69
CA VAL A 143 -10.84 -17.42 16.75
C VAL A 143 -10.56 -18.83 16.23
N ASN A 144 -9.58 -19.48 16.85
CA ASN A 144 -9.07 -20.77 16.41
C ASN A 144 -10.07 -21.90 16.77
N ALA A 145 -11.05 -22.13 15.89
CA ALA A 145 -12.07 -23.16 16.02
C ALA A 145 -11.97 -24.15 14.84
N GLY A 146 -11.11 -25.15 14.98
CA GLY A 146 -10.95 -26.21 13.97
C GLY A 146 -12.08 -27.24 14.03
N PRO A 147 -12.75 -27.55 12.90
CA PRO A 147 -13.57 -28.76 12.79
C PRO A 147 -12.67 -29.96 12.44
N VAL A 148 -12.76 -31.02 13.25
CA VAL A 148 -12.15 -32.31 12.93
C VAL A 148 -12.99 -32.99 11.83
N CYS A 149 -12.40 -33.18 10.64
CA CYS A 149 -13.01 -34.05 9.63
C CYS A 149 -12.69 -35.53 9.92
N PRO A 150 -13.69 -36.44 9.82
CA PRO A 150 -13.46 -37.87 10.01
C PRO A 150 -12.73 -38.49 8.81
N LYS A 151 -11.89 -39.49 9.07
CA LYS A 151 -11.21 -40.29 8.03
C LYS A 151 -11.95 -41.59 7.74
N SER A 152 -12.20 -41.83 6.45
CA SER A 152 -12.25 -43.14 5.79
C SER A 152 -11.24 -43.06 4.64
N GLY A 153 -10.25 -43.93 4.44
CA GLY A 153 -10.35 -45.39 4.38
C GLY A 153 -10.99 -45.76 3.03
N THR A 154 -10.31 -46.31 2.02
CA THR A 154 -8.89 -46.73 1.86
C THR A 154 -8.43 -46.41 0.40
N ASP A 155 -7.25 -46.76 -0.17
CA ASP A 155 -6.13 -47.64 0.23
C ASP A 155 -4.79 -47.33 -0.52
N ALA A 156 -3.74 -48.07 -0.15
CA ALA A 156 -2.58 -48.52 -0.94
C ALA A 156 -1.69 -47.53 -1.77
N ALA A 157 -0.52 -47.26 -1.19
CA ALA A 157 0.81 -47.44 -1.80
C ALA A 157 1.33 -46.53 -2.94
N ALA A 158 2.00 -45.43 -2.53
CA ALA A 158 3.34 -45.09 -3.04
C ALA A 158 4.15 -44.37 -1.94
N ALA A 159 5.27 -44.94 -1.52
CA ALA A 159 6.10 -44.35 -0.46
C ALA A 159 7.19 -43.44 -1.04
N TYR A 160 7.09 -42.13 -0.74
CA TYR A 160 8.25 -41.24 -0.67
C TYR A 160 8.11 -40.35 0.57
N GLY A 161 9.01 -40.53 1.53
CA GLY A 161 9.03 -39.75 2.77
C GLY A 161 9.76 -38.42 2.54
N THR A 162 9.03 -37.31 2.66
CA THR A 162 9.62 -35.98 2.77
C THR A 162 9.09 -35.33 4.04
N THR A 163 9.87 -35.39 5.12
CA THR A 163 9.60 -34.63 6.33
C THR A 163 9.76 -33.14 6.01
N GLY A 164 8.66 -32.39 6.08
CA GLY A 164 8.67 -30.95 5.86
C GLY A 164 9.44 -30.23 6.97
N LEU A 165 10.71 -29.91 6.69
CA LEU A 165 11.42 -28.89 7.45
C LEU A 165 10.76 -27.52 7.18
N PRO A 166 10.50 -26.70 8.21
CA PRO A 166 10.05 -25.33 7.98
C PRO A 166 11.16 -24.60 7.20
N THR A 167 10.79 -23.96 6.09
CA THR A 167 11.72 -23.09 5.36
C THR A 167 12.17 -21.96 6.30
N PRO A 168 13.48 -21.68 6.40
CA PRO A 168 13.96 -20.56 7.21
C PRO A 168 13.38 -19.27 6.63
N LYS A 169 12.58 -18.55 7.43
CA LYS A 169 12.17 -17.18 7.10
C LYS A 169 13.45 -16.37 6.91
N ASN A 170 13.55 -15.64 5.80
CA ASN A 170 14.69 -14.78 5.53
C ASN A 170 14.59 -13.51 6.39
N THR A 171 15.02 -13.63 7.64
CA THR A 171 14.94 -12.58 8.68
C THR A 171 15.61 -11.30 8.25
N ASP A 172 16.71 -11.38 7.51
CA ASP A 172 17.50 -10.22 7.08
C ASP A 172 16.73 -9.35 6.07
N PHE A 173 15.94 -9.98 5.19
CA PHE A 173 15.07 -9.27 4.25
C PHE A 173 13.90 -8.57 4.97
N GLU A 174 13.32 -9.21 5.98
CA GLU A 174 12.25 -8.59 6.78
C GLU A 174 12.79 -7.41 7.63
N ILE A 175 14.03 -7.51 8.13
CA ILE A 175 14.74 -6.43 8.85
C ILE A 175 14.97 -5.22 7.94
N GLU A 176 15.52 -5.42 6.74
CA GLU A 176 15.73 -4.31 5.79
C GLU A 176 14.41 -3.63 5.40
N GLN A 177 13.30 -4.37 5.24
CA GLN A 177 11.99 -3.74 5.03
C GLN A 177 11.56 -2.84 6.18
N VAL A 178 11.81 -3.23 7.43
CA VAL A 178 11.50 -2.43 8.62
C VAL A 178 12.39 -1.18 8.69
N ILE A 179 13.69 -1.31 8.42
CA ILE A 179 14.63 -0.19 8.38
C ILE A 179 14.25 0.82 7.30
N GLN A 180 13.86 0.38 6.10
CA GLN A 180 13.41 1.28 5.03
C GLN A 180 12.06 1.94 5.35
N ALA A 181 11.14 1.23 6.02
CA ALA A 181 9.87 1.80 6.48
C ALA A 181 10.09 2.93 7.51
N LEU A 182 10.98 2.73 8.50
CA LEU A 182 11.38 3.75 9.47
C LEU A 182 12.00 4.98 8.79
N LYS A 183 12.92 4.75 7.83
CA LYS A 183 13.59 5.83 7.07
C LYS A 183 12.64 6.65 6.20
N SER A 184 11.64 6.02 5.57
CA SER A 184 10.60 6.74 4.81
C SER A 184 9.70 7.55 5.74
N ALA A 185 9.19 6.93 6.81
CA ALA A 185 8.27 7.62 7.73
C ALA A 185 8.88 8.89 8.35
N LEU A 186 10.17 8.85 8.72
CA LEU A 186 10.90 10.04 9.18
C LEU A 186 11.06 11.12 8.09
N ARG A 187 11.44 10.72 6.87
CA ARG A 187 11.60 11.65 5.75
C ARG A 187 10.31 12.38 5.40
N ASP A 188 9.21 11.65 5.46
CA ASP A 188 7.88 12.12 5.11
C ASP A 188 7.19 12.84 6.29
N ASN A 189 7.82 12.85 7.48
CA ASN A 189 7.29 13.35 8.74
C ASN A 189 5.88 12.82 9.07
N ASP A 190 5.67 11.51 8.88
CA ASP A 190 4.40 10.83 9.08
C ASP A 190 4.44 10.02 10.39
N PRO A 191 3.90 10.53 11.51
CA PRO A 191 3.93 9.84 12.79
C PRO A 191 3.13 8.53 12.81
N ALA A 192 2.14 8.36 11.93
CA ALA A 192 1.36 7.13 11.84
C ALA A 192 2.16 6.01 11.15
N ARG A 193 2.85 6.31 10.05
CA ARG A 193 3.78 5.37 9.40
C ARG A 193 5.00 5.08 10.28
N LEU A 194 5.43 6.07 11.07
CA LEU A 194 6.52 5.94 12.04
C LEU A 194 6.16 4.89 13.12
N GLN A 195 5.00 5.08 13.77
CA GLN A 195 4.49 4.16 14.78
C GLN A 195 4.22 2.76 14.22
N GLN A 196 3.79 2.65 12.96
CA GLN A 196 3.59 1.37 12.28
C GLN A 196 4.92 0.61 12.08
N ALA A 197 5.98 1.31 11.63
CA ALA A 197 7.28 0.70 11.41
C ALA A 197 7.95 0.25 12.73
N VAL A 198 7.84 1.06 13.79
CA VAL A 198 8.27 0.71 15.16
C VAL A 198 7.50 -0.52 15.69
N SER A 199 6.18 -0.54 15.53
CA SER A 199 5.35 -1.68 15.94
C SER A 199 5.72 -2.97 15.18
N ARG A 200 6.06 -2.86 13.89
CA ARG A 200 6.53 -4.01 13.09
C ARG A 200 7.89 -4.51 13.58
N ALA A 201 8.80 -3.61 13.96
CA ALA A 201 10.10 -3.96 14.53
C ALA A 201 9.97 -4.69 15.87
N HIS A 202 9.10 -4.23 16.78
CA HIS A 202 8.83 -4.93 18.05
C HIS A 202 8.16 -6.30 17.89
N GLY A 203 7.51 -6.56 16.74
CA GLY A 203 6.97 -7.87 16.38
C GLY A 203 8.00 -8.83 15.78
N MET A 204 9.21 -8.36 15.48
CA MET A 204 10.33 -9.22 15.11
C MET A 204 11.01 -9.72 16.37
N ASP A 205 11.26 -11.04 16.43
CA ASP A 205 11.66 -11.70 17.68
C ASP A 205 12.93 -11.07 18.29
N SER A 206 12.94 -10.95 19.62
CA SER A 206 13.93 -10.26 20.45
C SER A 206 15.37 -10.81 20.36
N ALA A 207 15.57 -11.86 19.56
CA ALA A 207 16.83 -12.59 19.37
C ALA A 207 17.84 -11.90 18.43
N ASN A 208 17.58 -10.69 17.90
CA ASN A 208 18.56 -9.93 17.11
C ASN A 208 19.07 -8.69 17.87
N PRO A 209 20.27 -8.76 18.51
CA PRO A 209 20.82 -7.66 19.29
C PRO A 209 21.08 -6.39 18.47
N ARG A 210 21.34 -6.51 17.16
CA ARG A 210 21.60 -5.37 16.29
C ARG A 210 20.34 -4.59 16.00
N LEU A 211 19.25 -5.27 15.64
CA LEU A 211 17.95 -4.62 15.46
C LEU A 211 17.52 -3.94 16.76
N PHE A 212 17.71 -4.59 17.92
CA PHE A 212 17.36 -4.02 19.22
C PHE A 212 18.24 -2.80 19.58
N ALA A 213 19.54 -2.85 19.35
CA ALA A 213 20.44 -1.71 19.58
C ALA A 213 20.09 -0.51 18.69
N GLU A 214 19.92 -0.75 17.38
CA GLU A 214 19.50 0.30 16.43
C GLU A 214 18.10 0.84 16.80
N LEU A 215 17.15 0.01 17.25
CA LEU A 215 15.84 0.49 17.75
C LEU A 215 15.96 1.32 19.02
N MET A 216 16.78 0.93 19.99
CA MET A 216 16.86 1.63 21.29
C MET A 216 17.63 2.96 21.20
N GLU A 217 18.60 3.07 20.30
CA GLU A 217 19.24 4.34 19.96
C GLU A 217 18.25 5.26 19.21
N TRP A 218 17.45 4.68 18.32
CA TRP A 218 16.45 5.40 17.53
C TRP A 218 15.21 5.80 18.35
N ASP A 219 14.75 5.00 19.32
CA ASP A 219 13.66 5.31 20.25
C ASP A 219 14.04 6.42 21.24
N ARG A 220 15.33 6.62 21.48
CA ARG A 220 15.87 7.77 22.22
C ARG A 220 15.88 9.02 21.32
N ASN A 221 16.59 8.97 20.21
CA ASN A 221 16.76 10.11 19.30
C ASN A 221 15.43 10.54 18.61
N GLY A 222 14.52 9.60 18.40
CA GLY A 222 13.22 9.81 17.74
C GLY A 222 12.19 10.45 18.65
N ARG A 223 12.18 10.13 19.97
CA ARG A 223 11.36 10.88 20.94
C ARG A 223 11.86 12.31 21.07
N ASP A 224 13.17 12.53 21.21
CA ASP A 224 13.76 13.87 21.26
C ASP A 224 13.42 14.71 19.99
N GLN A 225 13.32 14.07 18.82
CA GLN A 225 12.87 14.73 17.59
C GLN A 225 11.36 15.01 17.58
N LEU A 226 10.52 14.06 17.98
CA LEU A 226 9.07 14.26 18.06
C LEU A 226 8.69 15.37 19.04
N ASP A 227 9.26 15.36 20.26
CA ASP A 227 9.03 16.39 21.28
C ASP A 227 9.45 17.77 20.76
N LYS A 228 10.61 17.85 20.09
CA LYS A 228 11.07 19.09 19.45
C LYS A 228 10.11 19.56 18.36
N MET A 229 9.59 18.65 17.53
CA MET A 229 8.66 19.00 16.45
C MET A 229 7.28 19.41 16.98
N GLU A 230 6.82 18.80 18.07
CA GLU A 230 5.60 19.21 18.77
C GLU A 230 5.75 20.62 19.36
N GLU A 231 6.88 20.92 20.01
CA GLU A 231 7.16 22.28 20.53
C GLU A 231 7.32 23.31 19.41
N GLU A 232 7.97 22.98 18.28
CA GLU A 232 8.01 23.86 17.10
C GLU A 232 6.61 24.10 16.51
N TRP A 233 5.76 23.08 16.47
CA TRP A 233 4.37 23.19 15.99
C TRP A 233 3.51 24.06 16.93
N LYS A 234 3.61 23.86 18.24
CA LYS A 234 2.97 24.69 19.28
C LYS A 234 3.43 26.14 19.19
N ALA A 235 4.73 26.38 19.02
CA ALA A 235 5.30 27.73 18.90
C ALA A 235 4.78 28.46 17.66
N ARG A 236 4.66 27.77 16.51
CA ARG A 236 4.06 28.34 15.29
C ARG A 236 2.59 28.69 15.48
N HIS A 237 1.79 27.80 16.09
CA HIS A 237 0.36 28.05 16.34
C HIS A 237 0.15 29.20 17.33
N ARG A 238 0.93 29.25 18.42
CA ARG A 238 0.89 30.36 19.39
C ARG A 238 1.16 31.71 18.71
N LYS A 239 2.16 31.79 17.84
CA LYS A 239 2.48 33.01 17.07
C LYS A 239 1.33 33.46 16.16
N VAL A 240 0.58 32.53 15.56
CA VAL A 240 -0.60 32.84 14.73
C VAL A 240 -1.75 33.35 15.60
N LEU A 241 -2.00 32.71 16.75
CA LEU A 241 -3.01 33.14 17.73
C LEU A 241 -2.70 34.54 18.28
N ASP A 242 -1.48 34.79 18.73
CA ASP A 242 -1.03 36.08 19.26
C ASP A 242 -1.18 37.20 18.22
N ALA A 243 -0.84 36.94 16.96
CA ALA A 243 -1.01 37.89 15.86
C ALA A 243 -2.50 38.18 15.56
N SER A 244 -3.38 37.18 15.69
CA SER A 244 -4.82 37.37 15.54
C SER A 244 -5.43 38.14 16.72
N VAL A 245 -5.04 37.83 17.96
CA VAL A 245 -5.45 38.57 19.17
C VAL A 245 -4.98 40.03 19.09
N GLY A 246 -3.73 40.29 18.68
CA GLY A 246 -3.21 41.64 18.50
C GLY A 246 -3.98 42.46 17.45
N ARG A 247 -4.39 41.84 16.33
CA ARG A 247 -5.25 42.48 15.32
C ARG A 247 -6.63 42.83 15.89
N LEU A 248 -7.26 41.92 16.63
CA LEU A 248 -8.56 42.16 17.28
C LEU A 248 -8.48 43.32 18.28
N GLN A 249 -7.50 43.31 19.19
CA GLN A 249 -7.29 44.39 20.16
C GLN A 249 -7.04 45.75 19.49
N THR A 250 -6.34 45.76 18.36
CA THR A 250 -6.08 46.99 17.58
C THR A 250 -7.37 47.52 16.94
N ALA A 251 -8.18 46.65 16.33
CA ALA A 251 -9.49 47.02 15.78
C ALA A 251 -10.47 47.53 16.85
N THR A 252 -10.46 46.93 18.06
CA THR A 252 -11.24 47.44 19.21
C THR A 252 -10.80 48.84 19.62
N ARG A 253 -9.48 49.10 19.71
CA ARG A 253 -8.95 50.43 20.09
C ARG A 253 -9.27 51.54 19.09
N MET A 254 -9.36 51.21 17.80
CA MET A 254 -9.67 52.19 16.74
C MET A 254 -11.18 52.49 16.60
N GLY A 255 -12.04 51.87 17.42
CA GLY A 255 -13.50 52.07 17.36
C GLY A 255 -14.17 51.42 16.14
N GLU A 256 -13.43 50.66 15.32
CA GLU A 256 -13.94 50.01 14.11
C GLU A 256 -14.84 48.81 14.41
N ALA A 257 -14.81 48.30 15.65
CA ALA A 257 -15.64 47.18 16.12
C ALA A 257 -17.16 47.41 15.92
N SER A 258 -17.62 48.66 15.82
CA SER A 258 -19.03 48.99 15.59
C SER A 258 -19.43 49.06 14.10
N ARG A 259 -18.52 48.79 13.14
CA ARG A 259 -18.79 48.96 11.69
C ARG A 259 -18.24 47.88 10.76
N ARG A 260 -17.57 46.82 11.23
CA ARG A 260 -17.22 45.64 10.40
C ARG A 260 -18.06 44.41 10.76
N PRO A 261 -18.37 43.55 9.79
CA PRO A 261 -19.46 42.59 9.93
C PRO A 261 -19.01 41.30 10.63
N GLU A 262 -19.91 40.70 11.41
CA GLU A 262 -19.74 39.42 12.11
C GLU A 262 -19.08 38.27 11.32
N PRO A 263 -19.28 38.08 9.99
CA PRO A 263 -18.79 36.90 9.28
C PRO A 263 -17.27 36.73 9.29
N GLU A 264 -16.49 37.80 9.24
CA GLU A 264 -15.02 37.69 9.24
C GLU A 264 -14.50 37.25 10.62
N LEU A 265 -15.08 37.78 11.69
CA LEU A 265 -14.75 37.39 13.06
C LEU A 265 -15.16 35.94 13.32
N LYS A 266 -16.36 35.55 12.86
CA LYS A 266 -16.86 34.18 12.97
C LYS A 266 -15.99 33.21 12.18
N ALA A 267 -15.64 33.51 10.93
CA ALA A 267 -14.74 32.67 10.12
C ALA A 267 -13.35 32.51 10.76
N ALA A 268 -12.82 33.56 11.40
CA ALA A 268 -11.56 33.47 12.14
C ALA A 268 -11.66 32.60 13.41
N ILE A 269 -12.80 32.61 14.10
CA ILE A 269 -13.08 31.73 15.26
C ILE A 269 -13.28 30.29 14.80
N ASP A 270 -14.09 30.06 13.77
CA ASP A 270 -14.38 28.73 13.21
C ASP A 270 -13.09 28.07 12.67
N GLU A 271 -12.22 28.82 11.99
CA GLU A 271 -10.91 28.32 11.54
C GLU A 271 -9.94 28.06 12.71
N ALA A 272 -9.95 28.89 13.76
CA ALA A 272 -9.15 28.64 14.96
C ALA A 272 -9.63 27.39 15.73
N GLN A 273 -10.94 27.11 15.72
CA GLN A 273 -11.52 25.89 16.29
C GLN A 273 -11.29 24.64 15.40
N ARG A 274 -11.10 24.81 14.09
CA ARG A 274 -10.77 23.73 13.15
C ARG A 274 -9.31 23.27 13.25
N LEU A 275 -8.42 24.17 13.72
CA LEU A 275 -6.98 23.94 13.83
C LEU A 275 -6.52 23.49 15.24
N ALA A 276 -7.43 23.46 16.21
CA ALA A 276 -7.19 23.08 17.61
C ALA A 276 -7.70 21.66 17.93
#